data_AF-A0A918C7Z5-F1
#
_entry.id   AF-A0A918C7Z5-F1
#
_cell.length_a   1.000
_cell.length_b   1.000
_cell.length_c   1.000
_cell.angle_alpha   90.00
_cell.angle_beta   90.00
_cell.angle_gamma   90.00
#
_symmetry.space_group_name_H-M   'P 1'
#
loop_
_entity.id
_entity.type
_entity.pdbx_description
1 polymer ?
#
loop_
_entity_poly.entity_id
_entity_poly.type
_entity_poly.pdbx_seq_one_letter_code
_entity_poly.pdbx_strand_id
1 'polypeptide(L)'
;MASKADITAGIKAANTVELDPNKYTASQLTSLLPLAQKGEGDRADFDSKLKEFDDAAAKLAANQPTPQEPKTFLKPINVSVAPQIAAYGGEFTDPDSKASIGKDVVTVETTPFVMQKLRAGEIVEEQ
;
A
#
# COMPACT_ATOMS: atom_id res chain seq x y z
N MET A 1 -3.00 27.84 10.84
CA MET A 1 -2.66 27.11 9.60
C MET A 1 -3.97 26.87 8.86
N ALA A 2 -4.05 27.16 7.56
CA ALA A 2 -5.26 26.88 6.77
C ALA A 2 -5.40 25.37 6.56
N SER A 3 -6.62 24.85 6.64
CA SER A 3 -6.89 23.42 6.44
C SER A 3 -6.83 23.10 4.94
N LYS A 4 -6.56 21.83 4.57
CA LYS A 4 -6.55 21.41 3.16
C LYS A 4 -7.86 21.76 2.42
N ALA A 5 -8.99 21.71 3.12
CA ALA A 5 -10.30 22.11 2.60
C ALA A 5 -10.37 23.62 2.32
N ASP A 6 -9.81 24.46 3.20
CA ASP A 6 -9.76 25.91 3.00
C ASP A 6 -8.90 26.28 1.78
N ILE A 7 -7.78 25.58 1.60
CA ILE A 7 -6.85 25.82 0.49
C ILE A 7 -7.45 25.39 -0.85
N THR A 8 -8.10 24.22 -0.92
CA THR A 8 -8.80 23.75 -2.14
C THR A 8 -9.99 24.62 -2.50
N ALA A 9 -10.74 25.11 -1.51
CA ALA A 9 -11.81 26.09 -1.74
C ALA A 9 -11.26 27.40 -2.32
N GLY A 10 -10.11 27.88 -1.83
CA GLY A 10 -9.43 29.06 -2.37
C GLY A 10 -8.97 28.88 -3.83
N ILE A 11 -8.45 27.70 -4.18
CA ILE A 11 -8.06 27.36 -5.57
C ILE A 11 -9.28 27.30 -6.49
N LYS A 12 -10.38 26.67 -6.03
CA LYS A 12 -11.65 26.61 -6.78
C LYS A 12 -12.23 28.00 -7.00
N ALA A 13 -12.19 28.87 -6.00
CA ALA A 13 -12.66 30.25 -6.12
C ALA A 13 -11.81 31.08 -7.12
N ALA A 14 -10.51 30.82 -7.19
CA ALA A 14 -9.58 31.63 -7.99
C ALA A 14 -9.41 31.16 -9.44
N ASN A 15 -9.41 29.84 -9.68
CA ASN A 15 -9.15 29.27 -11.02
C ASN A 15 -10.29 28.35 -11.50
N THR A 16 -11.41 28.26 -10.78
CA THR A 16 -12.55 27.35 -11.07
C THR A 16 -12.21 25.85 -11.13
N VAL A 17 -10.97 25.48 -10.80
CA VAL A 17 -10.51 24.09 -10.79
C VAL A 17 -10.86 23.45 -9.47
N GLU A 18 -11.61 22.35 -9.53
CA GLU A 18 -11.95 21.54 -8.38
C GLU A 18 -10.86 20.50 -8.12
N LEU A 19 -10.15 20.68 -7.01
CA LEU A 19 -9.09 19.77 -6.58
C LEU A 19 -9.56 18.94 -5.40
N ASP A 20 -9.34 17.63 -5.48
CA ASP A 20 -9.62 16.73 -4.37
C ASP A 20 -8.56 16.90 -3.27
N PRO A 21 -8.93 17.34 -2.06
CA PRO A 21 -7.99 17.56 -0.95
C PRO A 21 -7.34 16.26 -0.43
N ASN A 22 -7.87 15.08 -0.78
CA ASN A 22 -7.29 13.78 -0.43
C ASN A 22 -6.20 13.34 -1.39
N LYS A 23 -6.23 13.82 -2.65
CA LYS A 23 -5.25 13.48 -3.69
C LYS A 23 -3.93 14.23 -3.48
N TYR A 24 -3.97 15.38 -2.82
CA TYR A 24 -2.81 16.25 -2.64
C TYR A 24 -2.44 16.46 -1.16
N THR A 25 -1.15 16.65 -0.92
CA THR A 25 -0.62 17.03 0.39
C THR A 25 -0.90 18.50 0.69
N ALA A 26 -0.88 18.88 1.98
CA ALA A 26 -1.09 20.27 2.38
C ALA A 26 -0.04 21.21 1.74
N SER A 27 1.20 20.74 1.59
CA SER A 27 2.28 21.50 0.94
C SER A 27 2.03 21.71 -0.55
N GLN A 28 1.57 20.68 -1.28
CA GLN A 28 1.23 20.79 -2.70
C GLN A 28 0.10 21.78 -2.94
N LEU A 29 -0.98 21.69 -2.14
CA LEU A 29 -2.10 22.62 -2.21
C LEU A 29 -1.67 24.06 -1.89
N THR A 30 -0.80 24.25 -0.91
CA THR A 30 -0.26 25.58 -0.55
C THR A 30 0.58 26.18 -1.68
N SER A 31 1.29 25.36 -2.46
CA SER A 31 2.02 25.82 -3.65
C SER A 31 1.12 26.15 -4.85
N LEU A 32 -0.05 25.52 -4.95
CA LEU A 32 -1.03 25.76 -6.02
C LEU A 32 -1.91 26.99 -5.77
N LEU A 33 -2.21 27.31 -4.51
CA LEU A 33 -3.04 28.46 -4.14
C LEU A 33 -2.58 29.81 -4.72
N PRO A 34 -1.32 30.24 -4.56
CA PRO A 34 -0.87 31.53 -5.11
C PRO A 34 -0.87 31.53 -6.64
N LEU A 35 -0.66 30.38 -7.29
CA LEU A 35 -0.74 30.25 -8.75
C LEU A 35 -2.18 30.36 -9.24
N ALA A 36 -3.13 29.75 -8.53
CA ALA A 36 -4.55 29.88 -8.82
C ALA A 36 -5.05 31.33 -8.65
N GLN A 37 -4.56 32.03 -7.62
CA GLN A 37 -4.91 33.43 -7.31
C GLN A 37 -4.41 34.45 -8.34
N LYS A 38 -3.41 34.10 -9.16
CA LYS A 38 -2.92 34.97 -10.24
C LYS A 38 -3.80 34.97 -11.50
N GLY A 39 -4.77 34.06 -11.61
CA GLY A 39 -5.74 34.03 -12.71
C GLY A 39 -5.13 33.58 -14.06
N GLU A 40 -5.72 34.03 -15.18
CA GLU A 40 -5.41 33.55 -16.53
C GLU A 40 -3.95 33.69 -16.96
N GLY A 41 -3.19 34.65 -16.40
CA GLY A 41 -1.80 34.91 -16.78
C GLY A 41 -0.81 33.80 -16.38
N ASP A 42 -1.07 33.09 -15.29
CA ASP A 42 -0.25 31.98 -14.78
C ASP A 42 -1.01 30.65 -14.85
N ARG A 43 -2.09 30.57 -15.64
CA ARG A 43 -2.90 29.35 -15.77
C ARG A 43 -2.08 28.20 -16.36
N ALA A 44 -1.24 28.48 -17.35
CA ALA A 44 -0.31 27.49 -17.90
C ALA A 44 0.69 26.97 -16.85
N ASP A 45 1.22 27.85 -15.99
CA ASP A 45 2.09 27.46 -14.87
C ASP A 45 1.34 26.65 -13.82
N PHE A 46 0.09 27.01 -13.52
CA PHE A 46 -0.78 26.26 -12.63
C PHE A 46 -1.06 24.85 -13.17
N ASP A 47 -1.49 24.72 -14.42
CA ASP A 47 -1.76 23.44 -15.08
C ASP A 47 -0.49 22.58 -15.19
N SER A 48 0.67 23.21 -15.47
CA SER A 48 1.96 22.52 -15.51
C SER A 48 2.34 21.98 -14.12
N LYS A 49 2.23 22.80 -13.06
CA LYS A 49 2.46 22.37 -11.66
C LYS A 49 1.49 21.25 -11.24
N LEU A 50 0.23 21.38 -11.63
CA LEU A 50 -0.81 20.40 -11.33
C LEU A 50 -0.45 19.04 -11.95
N LYS A 51 -0.02 19.06 -13.22
CA LYS A 51 0.42 17.88 -13.95
C LYS A 51 1.68 17.27 -13.36
N GLU A 52 2.65 18.09 -12.91
CA GLU A 52 3.82 17.59 -12.18
C GLU A 52 3.44 16.90 -10.86
N PHE A 53 2.47 17.44 -10.12
CA PHE A 53 1.99 16.80 -8.91
C PHE A 53 1.17 15.54 -9.17
N ASP A 54 0.40 15.49 -10.25
CA ASP A 54 -0.30 14.27 -10.67
C ASP A 54 0.66 13.20 -11.19
N ASP A 55 1.71 13.56 -11.93
CA ASP A 55 2.74 12.63 -12.38
C ASP A 55 3.62 12.15 -11.20
N ALA A 56 3.92 13.04 -10.24
CA ALA A 56 4.60 12.68 -9.00
C ALA A 56 3.71 11.80 -8.10
N ALA A 57 2.40 12.07 -8.02
CA ALA A 57 1.44 11.21 -7.32
C ALA A 57 1.28 9.86 -8.03
N ALA A 58 1.28 9.83 -9.36
CA ALA A 58 1.25 8.61 -10.15
C ALA A 58 2.57 7.83 -10.03
N LYS A 59 3.73 8.50 -9.93
CA LYS A 59 5.03 7.87 -9.67
C LYS A 59 5.19 7.42 -8.22
N LEU A 60 4.58 8.11 -7.26
CA LEU A 60 4.43 7.63 -5.90
C LEU A 60 3.45 6.46 -5.82
N ALA A 61 2.41 6.41 -6.66
CA ALA A 61 1.49 5.29 -6.77
C ALA A 61 2.12 4.10 -7.55
N ALA A 62 3.03 4.36 -8.48
CA ALA A 62 3.78 3.35 -9.23
C ALA A 62 5.01 2.82 -8.47
N ASN A 63 5.53 3.61 -7.51
CA ASN A 63 6.49 3.15 -6.48
C ASN A 63 5.79 2.76 -5.17
N GLN A 64 4.47 2.94 -5.07
CA GLN A 64 3.69 2.20 -4.10
C GLN A 64 3.63 0.78 -4.64
N PRO A 65 3.93 -0.24 -3.82
CA PRO A 65 3.50 -1.57 -4.17
C PRO A 65 1.99 -1.46 -4.47
N THR A 66 1.55 -2.02 -5.60
CA THR A 66 0.13 -2.37 -5.83
C THR A 66 -0.50 -2.69 -4.49
N PRO A 67 -1.71 -2.20 -4.13
CA PRO A 67 -2.30 -2.46 -2.83
C PRO A 67 -2.23 -3.97 -2.59
N GLN A 68 -1.21 -4.38 -1.83
CA GLN A 68 -1.18 -5.67 -1.22
C GLN A 68 -2.36 -5.53 -0.29
N GLU A 69 -3.44 -6.25 -0.59
CA GLU A 69 -4.44 -6.58 0.43
C GLU A 69 -3.70 -6.68 1.74
N PRO A 70 -4.08 -5.90 2.78
CA PRO A 70 -3.27 -5.72 3.97
C PRO A 70 -2.78 -7.09 4.39
N LYS A 71 -1.51 -7.38 4.09
CA LYS A 71 -0.91 -8.66 4.44
C LYS A 71 -0.84 -8.53 5.94
N THR A 72 -1.85 -9.11 6.57
CA THR A 72 -1.98 -9.18 8.00
C THR A 72 -0.92 -10.20 8.39
N PHE A 73 0.35 -9.81 8.27
CA PHE A 73 1.48 -10.60 8.70
C PHE A 73 1.40 -10.56 10.22
N LEU A 74 0.62 -11.49 10.76
CA LEU A 74 0.65 -11.80 12.18
C LEU A 74 2.05 -12.35 12.48
N LYS A 75 2.47 -12.23 13.74
CA LYS A 75 3.80 -12.62 14.21
C LYS A 75 4.30 -13.91 13.55
N PRO A 76 5.60 -14.00 13.21
CA PRO A 76 6.16 -15.24 12.71
C PRO A 76 5.93 -16.36 13.73
N ILE A 77 5.53 -17.53 13.21
CA ILE A 77 5.26 -18.73 13.99
C ILE A 77 6.17 -19.86 13.50
N ASN A 78 6.51 -20.76 14.42
CA ASN A 78 7.25 -21.96 14.09
C ASN A 78 6.25 -23.02 13.64
N VAL A 79 6.44 -23.56 12.45
CA VAL A 79 5.56 -24.58 11.89
C VAL A 79 6.37 -25.73 11.32
N SER A 80 5.78 -26.92 11.34
CA SER A 80 6.28 -28.12 10.67
C SER A 80 5.13 -28.78 9.91
N VAL A 81 5.45 -29.63 8.93
CA VAL A 81 4.44 -30.45 8.26
C VAL A 81 3.94 -31.53 9.22
N ALA A 82 2.63 -31.80 9.20
CA ALA A 82 2.03 -32.84 10.03
C ALA A 82 2.76 -34.19 9.84
N PRO A 83 2.96 -34.98 10.91
CA PRO A 83 3.80 -36.17 10.88
C PRO A 83 3.36 -37.21 9.83
N GLN A 84 2.05 -37.27 9.55
CA GLN A 84 1.47 -38.13 8.51
C GLN A 84 1.88 -37.75 7.08
N ILE A 85 2.13 -36.47 6.80
CA ILE A 85 2.60 -35.98 5.49
C ILE A 85 4.13 -36.02 5.45
N ALA A 86 4.78 -35.67 6.56
CA ALA A 86 6.23 -35.75 6.71
C ALA A 86 6.76 -37.19 6.53
N ALA A 87 5.99 -38.21 6.92
CA ALA A 87 6.33 -39.62 6.72
C ALA A 87 6.50 -40.02 5.24
N TYR A 88 5.85 -39.28 4.32
CA TYR A 88 5.95 -39.49 2.88
C TYR A 88 6.85 -38.45 2.18
N GLY A 89 7.55 -37.60 2.94
CA GLY A 89 8.40 -36.53 2.39
C GLY A 89 7.61 -35.39 1.74
N GLY A 90 6.36 -35.16 2.16
CA GLY A 90 5.57 -34.04 1.66
C GLY A 90 6.06 -32.70 2.21
N GLU A 91 6.09 -31.69 1.33
CA GLU A 91 6.49 -30.31 1.64
C GLU A 91 5.46 -29.33 1.08
N PHE A 92 5.31 -28.19 1.74
CA PHE A 92 4.47 -27.09 1.29
C PHE A 92 5.32 -25.83 1.10
N THR A 93 5.27 -25.24 -0.09
CA THR A 93 5.87 -23.94 -0.35
C THR A 93 4.80 -22.86 -0.25
N ASP A 94 5.01 -21.90 0.65
CA ASP A 94 4.14 -20.74 0.76
C ASP A 94 4.34 -19.82 -0.47
N PRO A 95 3.29 -19.54 -1.26
CA PRO A 95 3.39 -18.68 -2.42
C PRO A 95 3.73 -17.22 -2.08
N ASP A 96 3.40 -16.77 -0.86
CA ASP A 96 3.57 -15.39 -0.40
C ASP A 96 4.97 -15.12 0.16
N SER A 97 5.44 -15.99 1.06
CA SER A 97 6.75 -15.84 1.72
C SER A 97 7.88 -16.57 0.98
N LYS A 98 7.55 -17.46 0.04
CA LYS A 98 8.49 -18.41 -0.60
C LYS A 98 9.18 -19.34 0.39
N ALA A 99 8.68 -19.46 1.62
CA ALA A 99 9.20 -20.38 2.61
C ALA A 99 8.75 -21.81 2.28
N SER A 100 9.68 -22.76 2.36
CA SER A 100 9.39 -24.19 2.29
C SER A 100 9.17 -24.73 3.70
N ILE A 101 8.01 -25.31 3.95
CA ILE A 101 7.62 -25.96 5.20
C ILE A 101 7.68 -27.46 4.94
N GLY A 102 8.65 -28.11 5.58
CA GLY A 102 8.88 -29.55 5.48
C GLY A 102 8.73 -30.25 6.83
N LYS A 103 9.39 -31.40 6.99
CA LYS A 103 9.42 -32.13 8.27
C LYS A 103 10.07 -31.32 9.39
N ASP A 104 11.09 -30.53 9.05
CA ASP A 104 11.81 -29.72 10.02
C ASP A 104 11.01 -28.48 10.40
N VAL A 105 11.19 -28.02 11.64
CA VAL A 105 10.55 -26.82 12.15
C VAL A 105 11.14 -25.60 11.45
N VAL A 106 10.29 -24.81 10.80
CA VAL A 106 10.68 -23.58 10.12
C VAL A 106 9.84 -22.43 10.66
N THR A 107 10.51 -21.31 10.93
CA THR A 107 9.84 -20.05 11.27
C THR A 107 9.31 -19.41 10.00
N VAL A 108 7.99 -19.29 9.87
CA VAL A 108 7.34 -18.65 8.72
C VAL A 108 6.44 -17.52 9.19
N GLU A 109 6.21 -16.55 8.32
CA GLU A 109 5.19 -15.53 8.57
C GLU A 109 3.80 -16.16 8.50
N THR A 110 2.89 -15.67 9.34
CA THR A 110 1.51 -16.17 9.36
C THR A 110 0.75 -15.62 8.15
N THR A 111 0.94 -16.24 7.00
CA THR A 111 0.25 -15.91 5.75
C THR A 111 -1.12 -16.61 5.66
N PRO A 112 -2.03 -16.18 4.76
CA PRO A 112 -3.29 -16.89 4.52
C PRO A 112 -3.09 -18.35 4.14
N PHE A 113 -2.01 -18.67 3.40
CA PHE A 113 -1.64 -20.04 3.05
C PHE A 113 -1.29 -20.86 4.30
N VAL A 114 -0.42 -20.34 5.17
CA VAL A 114 -0.03 -20.99 6.43
C VAL A 114 -1.26 -21.20 7.32
N MET A 115 -2.12 -20.20 7.47
CA MET A 115 -3.37 -20.34 8.24
C MET A 115 -4.33 -21.37 7.65
N GLN A 116 -4.44 -21.45 6.32
CA GLN A 116 -5.27 -22.46 5.66
C GLN A 116 -4.74 -23.86 5.92
N LYS A 117 -3.42 -24.06 5.80
CA LYS A 117 -2.76 -25.34 6.05
C LYS A 117 -2.83 -25.76 7.53
N LEU A 118 -2.72 -24.80 8.46
CA LEU A 118 -2.93 -25.03 9.89
C LEU A 118 -4.37 -25.47 10.17
N ARG A 119 -5.37 -24.78 9.60
CA ARG A 119 -6.79 -25.17 9.74
C ARG A 119 -7.09 -26.54 9.13
N ALA A 120 -6.42 -26.89 8.04
CA ALA A 120 -6.54 -28.20 7.40
C ALA A 120 -5.82 -29.32 8.17
N GLY A 121 -4.99 -28.99 9.17
CA GLY A 121 -4.17 -29.95 9.90
C GLY A 121 -3.05 -30.57 9.06
N GLU A 122 -2.68 -29.90 7.96
CA GLU A 122 -1.58 -30.33 7.08
C GLU A 122 -0.22 -29.84 7.57
N ILE A 123 -0.21 -28.70 8.26
CA ILE A 123 0.94 -28.21 9.04
C ILE A 123 0.50 -28.03 10.50
N VAL A 124 1.46 -28.11 11.41
CA VAL A 124 1.27 -27.96 12.85
C VAL A 124 2.14 -26.82 13.36
N GLU A 125 1.63 -26.07 14.34
CA GLU A 125 2.39 -25.05 15.06
C GLU A 125 3.21 -25.71 16.16
N GLU A 126 4.51 -25.45 16.16
CA GLU A 126 5.49 -25.99 17.11
C GLU A 126 5.86 -24.87 18.11
N GLN A 127 5.77 -25.13 19.41
CA GLN A 127 6.08 -24.14 20.46
C GLN A 127 7.54 -24.15 20.88
#